data_AF-A0A2E3NU24-F1
#
_entry.id   AF-A0A2E3NU24-F1
#
_cell.length_a   1.000
_cell.length_b   1.000
_cell.length_c   1.000
_cell.angle_alpha   90.00
_cell.angle_beta   90.00
_cell.angle_gamma   90.00
#
_symmetry.space_group_name_H-M   'P 1'
#
loop_
_entity.id
_entity.type
_entity.pdbx_description
1 polymer ?
#
loop_
_entity_poly.entity_id
_entity_poly.type
_entity_poly.pdbx_seq_one_letter_code
_entity_poly.pdbx_strand_id
1 'polypeptide(L)'
;MHGLRFVTAGCLLATAMVVPGPSFAAGMSTHALMAEYGRRYLPDTHPLKAILTAHRPALLAGAMYPDGGYATGAVFPGDRDVAETAHWEFFVNPLMQVLHDDGCVAGESLDVPVFGGTLDYVTTTATGLAPLAELRFDDSCGAMIAYAMGIAAHGLGDEVWDALFEPQVRERGEEAESSPAYTLDAFPPGAEVSVGDVLRAVVGDAPFEALKQGFDPLSLNSIEYAMDVIAIREQDLWADVPYLTFPPVDVLARAYTASGRDVDASEEAIQRAALFTRTLVLAERAGSAVEYDRVRQQMPWASGHYFTGSGGVIHVGKMITGYYLHLWDKLQQGVVNARGPQIVGVHPDNGEQGVPFGYSADRFVRVFISGSVDRASVANAPGGLVLFAPDGQIVPARLSGFGPLYQGDGTHGIGIEITGDLQPATEYTAVITTRAQDARGRALMEPLVWTFRTAAE
;
A
#
# COMPACT_ATOMS: atom_id res chain seq x y z
N MET A 1 -43.09 51.28 -27.21
CA MET A 1 -43.58 50.09 -27.94
C MET A 1 -42.37 49.26 -28.34
N HIS A 2 -42.31 48.02 -27.84
CA HIS A 2 -41.55 46.83 -28.27
C HIS A 2 -40.07 46.97 -28.70
N GLY A 3 -39.12 46.17 -28.21
CA GLY A 3 -39.25 44.90 -27.49
C GLY A 3 -37.93 44.40 -26.92
N LEU A 4 -38.12 43.60 -25.87
CA LEU A 4 -37.18 42.83 -25.08
C LEU A 4 -36.36 41.86 -25.97
N ARG A 5 -35.04 41.77 -25.74
CA ARG A 5 -34.26 40.56 -26.03
C ARG A 5 -33.60 40.10 -24.73
N PHE A 6 -33.98 38.89 -24.34
CA PHE A 6 -33.42 38.11 -23.23
C PHE A 6 -31.92 37.91 -23.40
N VAL A 7 -31.14 38.22 -22.37
CA VAL A 7 -29.82 37.62 -22.16
C VAL A 7 -30.00 36.60 -21.04
N THR A 8 -29.99 35.32 -21.41
CA THR A 8 -29.92 34.20 -20.49
C THR A 8 -28.57 34.24 -19.77
N ALA A 9 -28.62 34.39 -18.45
CA ALA A 9 -27.50 34.14 -17.56
C ALA A 9 -27.18 32.64 -17.57
N GLY A 10 -26.11 32.26 -18.26
CA GLY A 10 -25.54 30.92 -18.15
C GLY A 10 -24.71 30.84 -16.87
N CYS A 11 -25.17 30.05 -15.91
CA CYS A 11 -24.34 29.53 -14.82
C CYS A 11 -23.18 28.72 -15.43
N LEU A 12 -21.99 29.30 -15.47
CA LEU A 12 -20.75 28.55 -15.56
C LEU A 12 -20.51 27.90 -14.19
N LEU A 13 -20.93 26.64 -14.05
CA LEU A 13 -20.32 25.75 -13.07
C LEU A 13 -18.85 25.62 -13.46
N ALA A 14 -17.97 26.24 -12.67
CA ALA A 14 -16.56 25.93 -12.69
C ALA A 14 -16.38 24.53 -12.08
N THR A 15 -16.39 23.50 -12.91
CA THR A 15 -15.74 22.22 -12.60
C THR A 15 -14.27 22.54 -12.35
N ALA A 16 -13.88 22.62 -11.08
CA ALA A 16 -12.49 22.60 -10.70
C ALA A 16 -11.92 21.26 -11.18
N MET A 17 -11.15 21.29 -12.27
CA MET A 17 -10.26 20.19 -12.61
C MET A 17 -9.28 20.07 -11.46
N VAL A 18 -9.48 19.04 -10.64
CA VAL A 18 -8.49 18.55 -9.70
C VAL A 18 -7.32 18.11 -10.56
N VAL A 19 -6.23 18.88 -10.54
CA VAL A 19 -4.95 18.40 -11.04
C VAL A 19 -4.49 17.36 -10.01
N PRO A 20 -4.34 16.07 -10.38
CA PRO A 20 -3.73 15.11 -9.47
C PRO A 20 -2.32 15.61 -9.17
N GLY A 21 -2.03 15.85 -7.89
CA GLY A 21 -0.65 16.03 -7.44
C GLY A 21 0.14 14.74 -7.67
N PRO A 22 1.48 14.76 -7.58
CA PRO A 22 2.25 13.53 -7.56
C PRO A 22 1.70 12.62 -6.44
N SER A 23 1.19 11.46 -6.81
CA SER A 23 0.97 10.35 -5.89
C SER A 23 2.35 9.85 -5.46
N PHE A 24 2.52 9.69 -4.15
CA PHE A 24 3.67 9.08 -3.50
C PHE A 24 3.20 7.72 -2.98
N ALA A 25 4.06 6.70 -3.00
CA ALA A 25 3.78 5.28 -2.71
C ALA A 25 4.92 4.66 -1.86
N ALA A 26 4.84 3.39 -1.45
CA ALA A 26 6.04 2.67 -0.96
C ALA A 26 6.76 1.96 -2.12
N GLY A 27 7.99 1.50 -1.87
CA GLY A 27 8.72 0.73 -2.87
C GLY A 27 8.23 -0.72 -2.94
N MET A 28 8.42 -1.36 -4.08
CA MET A 28 8.07 -2.76 -4.35
C MET A 28 8.49 -3.75 -3.26
N SER A 29 9.76 -3.71 -2.85
CA SER A 29 10.30 -4.61 -1.82
C SER A 29 9.73 -4.29 -0.44
N THR A 30 9.49 -3.02 -0.16
CA THR A 30 8.86 -2.51 1.07
C THR A 30 7.40 -2.98 1.14
N HIS A 31 6.64 -2.92 0.05
CA HIS A 31 5.30 -3.49 -0.04
C HIS A 31 5.26 -4.99 0.21
N ALA A 32 6.18 -5.73 -0.42
CA ALA A 32 6.25 -7.17 -0.21
C ALA A 32 6.56 -7.51 1.26
N LEU A 33 7.38 -6.73 1.95
CA LEU A 33 7.59 -6.86 3.39
C LEU A 33 6.31 -6.54 4.19
N MET A 34 5.61 -5.46 3.87
CA MET A 34 4.34 -5.10 4.53
C MET A 34 3.30 -6.22 4.41
N ALA A 35 3.13 -6.77 3.20
CA ALA A 35 2.22 -7.89 2.93
C ALA A 35 2.63 -9.17 3.69
N GLU A 36 3.94 -9.45 3.74
CA GLU A 36 4.51 -10.56 4.49
C GLU A 36 4.27 -10.41 6.00
N TYR A 37 4.44 -9.22 6.57
CA TYR A 37 4.13 -8.98 7.98
C TYR A 37 2.63 -9.05 8.26
N GLY A 38 1.79 -8.57 7.32
CA GLY A 38 0.34 -8.81 7.36
C GLY A 38 -0.02 -10.29 7.47
N ARG A 39 0.66 -11.14 6.68
CA ARG A 39 0.51 -12.60 6.80
C ARG A 39 0.99 -13.13 8.15
N ARG A 40 2.17 -12.70 8.61
CA ARG A 40 2.78 -13.18 9.86
C ARG A 40 1.91 -12.90 11.08
N TYR A 41 1.23 -11.76 11.11
CA TYR A 41 0.36 -11.34 12.22
C TYR A 41 -1.05 -11.94 12.19
N LEU A 42 -1.46 -12.62 11.11
CA LEU A 42 -2.70 -13.40 11.12
C LEU A 42 -2.68 -14.44 12.26
N PRO A 43 -3.83 -14.76 12.89
CA PRO A 43 -3.90 -15.84 13.87
C PRO A 43 -3.47 -17.17 13.25
N ASP A 44 -2.67 -17.96 13.97
CA ASP A 44 -2.17 -19.25 13.47
C ASP A 44 -3.28 -20.25 13.12
N THR A 45 -4.43 -20.12 13.76
CA THR A 45 -5.62 -20.95 13.52
C THR A 45 -6.46 -20.48 12.33
N HIS A 46 -6.18 -19.30 11.76
CA HIS A 46 -6.97 -18.76 10.67
C HIS A 46 -6.55 -19.39 9.32
N PRO A 47 -7.49 -19.92 8.51
CA PRO A 47 -7.17 -20.65 7.27
C PRO A 47 -6.38 -19.81 6.26
N LEU A 48 -6.68 -18.51 6.19
CA LEU A 48 -5.94 -17.59 5.31
C LEU A 48 -4.43 -17.61 5.59
N LYS A 49 -3.99 -17.73 6.84
CA LYS A 49 -2.55 -17.77 7.15
C LYS A 49 -1.88 -18.97 6.48
N ALA A 50 -2.55 -20.13 6.49
CA ALA A 50 -2.03 -21.33 5.86
C ALA A 50 -1.93 -21.17 4.33
N ILE A 51 -2.98 -20.64 3.70
CA ILE A 51 -3.00 -20.35 2.25
C ILE A 51 -1.88 -19.38 1.88
N LEU A 52 -1.80 -18.22 2.55
CA LEU A 52 -0.77 -17.23 2.28
C LEU A 52 0.65 -17.75 2.54
N THR A 53 0.81 -18.72 3.44
CA THR A 53 2.10 -19.36 3.71
C THR A 53 2.49 -20.31 2.59
N ALA A 54 1.55 -21.14 2.12
CA ALA A 54 1.78 -22.06 1.00
C ALA A 54 2.02 -21.33 -0.33
N HIS A 55 1.36 -20.18 -0.54
CA HIS A 55 1.45 -19.39 -1.76
C HIS A 55 2.19 -18.06 -1.56
N ARG A 56 3.17 -18.04 -0.66
CA ARG A 56 3.97 -16.84 -0.34
C ARG A 56 4.57 -16.15 -1.58
N PRO A 57 5.11 -16.85 -2.59
CA PRO A 57 5.57 -16.22 -3.84
C PRO A 57 4.49 -15.43 -4.60
N ALA A 58 3.23 -15.86 -4.53
CA ALA A 58 2.11 -15.15 -5.15
C ALA A 58 1.68 -13.95 -4.32
N LEU A 59 1.69 -14.07 -2.99
CA LEU A 59 1.45 -12.94 -2.09
C LEU A 59 2.43 -11.79 -2.36
N LEU A 60 3.73 -12.07 -2.42
CA LEU A 60 4.72 -11.03 -2.68
C LEU A 60 4.60 -10.45 -4.09
N ALA A 61 4.28 -11.29 -5.09
CA ALA A 61 4.07 -10.83 -6.45
C ALA A 61 2.84 -9.90 -6.57
N GLY A 62 1.78 -10.19 -5.80
CA GLY A 62 0.60 -9.33 -5.73
C GLY A 62 0.90 -8.01 -5.02
N ALA A 63 1.73 -8.02 -3.98
CA ALA A 63 2.15 -6.81 -3.27
C ALA A 63 3.06 -5.89 -4.12
N MET A 64 3.59 -6.40 -5.22
CA MET A 64 4.38 -5.66 -6.22
C MET A 64 3.57 -5.35 -7.49
N TYR A 65 2.33 -5.82 -7.53
CA TYR A 65 1.43 -5.51 -8.61
C TYR A 65 0.59 -4.32 -8.16
N PRO A 66 0.42 -3.28 -9.00
CA PRO A 66 0.68 -3.25 -10.45
C PRO A 66 1.84 -2.34 -10.92
N ASP A 67 2.82 -2.01 -10.08
CA ASP A 67 3.76 -0.88 -10.29
C ASP A 67 4.53 -0.89 -11.61
N GLY A 68 4.76 -2.07 -12.20
CA GLY A 68 5.32 -2.19 -13.54
C GLY A 68 4.53 -1.40 -14.60
N GLY A 69 3.23 -1.18 -14.39
CA GLY A 69 2.36 -0.36 -15.23
C GLY A 69 2.69 1.13 -15.22
N TYR A 70 3.29 1.66 -14.14
CA TYR A 70 3.81 3.04 -14.14
C TYR A 70 5.01 3.18 -15.07
N ALA A 71 5.91 2.19 -15.04
CA ALA A 71 7.09 2.16 -15.91
C ALA A 71 6.71 1.97 -17.38
N THR A 72 5.77 1.04 -17.66
CA THR A 72 5.30 0.84 -19.04
C THR A 72 4.42 1.97 -19.54
N GLY A 73 3.77 2.72 -18.64
CA GLY A 73 2.96 3.90 -18.93
C GLY A 73 3.66 4.97 -19.77
N ALA A 74 4.99 5.09 -19.65
CA ALA A 74 5.79 6.00 -20.47
C ALA A 74 5.78 5.64 -21.98
N VAL A 75 5.61 4.35 -22.30
CA VAL A 75 5.59 3.82 -23.67
C VAL A 75 4.15 3.46 -24.11
N PHE A 76 3.33 3.00 -23.17
CA PHE A 76 1.95 2.54 -23.34
C PHE A 76 1.06 3.29 -22.34
N PRO A 77 0.52 4.48 -22.68
CA PRO A 77 -0.16 5.34 -21.71
C PRO A 77 -1.27 4.67 -20.89
N GLY A 78 -2.02 3.73 -21.48
CA GLY A 78 -3.09 2.99 -20.79
C GLY A 78 -2.60 2.02 -19.71
N ASP A 79 -1.32 1.62 -19.73
CA ASP A 79 -0.75 0.75 -18.69
C ASP A 79 -0.65 1.50 -17.34
N ARG A 80 -0.59 2.84 -17.36
CA ARG A 80 -0.66 3.64 -16.12
C ARG A 80 -2.03 3.51 -15.47
N ASP A 81 -3.11 3.46 -16.25
CA ASP A 81 -4.46 3.34 -15.70
C ASP A 81 -4.71 1.93 -15.13
N VAL A 82 -4.07 0.90 -15.72
CA VAL A 82 -3.99 -0.45 -15.15
C VAL A 82 -3.30 -0.40 -13.79
N ALA A 83 -2.18 0.33 -13.69
CA ALA A 83 -1.49 0.53 -12.43
C ALA A 83 -2.40 1.21 -11.42
N GLU A 84 -2.78 2.46 -11.65
CA GLU A 84 -3.56 3.26 -10.71
C GLU A 84 -4.82 2.52 -10.23
N THR A 85 -5.56 1.87 -11.12
CA THR A 85 -6.83 1.21 -10.76
C THR A 85 -6.68 0.07 -9.76
N ALA A 86 -5.62 -0.74 -9.86
CA ALA A 86 -5.47 -1.92 -9.00
C ALA A 86 -5.12 -1.60 -7.54
N HIS A 87 -4.69 -0.37 -7.25
CA HIS A 87 -4.38 0.08 -5.88
C HIS A 87 -5.63 0.25 -5.02
N TRP A 88 -6.82 0.37 -5.63
CA TRP A 88 -8.01 0.84 -4.93
C TRP A 88 -9.03 -0.23 -4.64
N GLU A 89 -9.86 0.01 -3.61
CA GLU A 89 -10.90 -0.95 -3.23
C GLU A 89 -11.94 -1.18 -4.33
N PHE A 90 -12.16 -0.21 -5.22
CA PHE A 90 -13.05 -0.39 -6.36
C PHE A 90 -12.54 -1.40 -7.39
N PHE A 91 -11.28 -1.84 -7.32
CA PHE A 91 -10.76 -3.00 -8.03
C PHE A 91 -10.70 -4.24 -7.13
N VAL A 92 -10.22 -4.10 -5.89
CA VAL A 92 -10.08 -5.23 -4.95
C VAL A 92 -11.43 -5.89 -4.65
N ASN A 93 -12.51 -5.12 -4.48
CA ASN A 93 -13.84 -5.67 -4.26
C ASN A 93 -14.31 -6.53 -5.47
N PRO A 94 -14.31 -6.02 -6.72
CA PRO A 94 -14.57 -6.87 -7.88
C PRO A 94 -13.68 -8.12 -7.95
N LEU A 95 -12.40 -8.02 -7.63
CA LEU A 95 -11.50 -9.18 -7.61
C LEU A 95 -11.94 -10.22 -6.57
N MET A 96 -12.28 -9.80 -5.34
CA MET A 96 -12.83 -10.70 -4.33
C MET A 96 -14.15 -11.34 -4.80
N GLN A 97 -15.00 -10.59 -5.48
CA GLN A 97 -16.27 -11.10 -5.98
C GLN A 97 -16.07 -12.12 -7.12
N VAL A 98 -15.15 -11.87 -8.03
CA VAL A 98 -14.81 -12.83 -9.10
C VAL A 98 -14.31 -14.15 -8.50
N LEU A 99 -13.42 -14.10 -7.51
CA LEU A 99 -12.92 -15.30 -6.84
C LEU A 99 -14.01 -16.05 -6.07
N HIS A 100 -14.93 -15.31 -5.44
CA HIS A 100 -16.11 -15.90 -4.80
C HIS A 100 -16.97 -16.64 -5.83
N ASP A 101 -17.29 -15.99 -6.94
CA ASP A 101 -18.15 -16.54 -8.00
C ASP A 101 -17.52 -17.74 -8.72
N ASP A 102 -16.18 -17.80 -8.77
CA ASP A 102 -15.41 -18.94 -9.28
C ASP A 102 -15.34 -20.12 -8.27
N GLY A 103 -15.90 -19.96 -7.08
CA GLY A 103 -15.98 -21.00 -6.04
C GLY A 103 -14.73 -21.11 -5.17
N CYS A 104 -13.81 -20.14 -5.19
CA CYS A 104 -12.60 -20.11 -4.35
C CYS A 104 -12.91 -19.79 -2.88
N VAL A 105 -13.90 -20.48 -2.32
CA VAL A 105 -14.40 -20.38 -0.94
C VAL A 105 -14.16 -21.69 -0.19
N ALA A 106 -13.97 -21.59 1.12
CA ALA A 106 -13.67 -22.75 1.95
C ALA A 106 -14.86 -23.72 1.96
N GLY A 107 -14.57 -25.00 1.73
CA GLY A 107 -15.60 -26.05 1.62
C GLY A 107 -16.15 -26.26 0.20
N GLU A 108 -15.65 -25.50 -0.79
CA GLU A 108 -15.93 -25.72 -2.21
C GLU A 108 -14.65 -26.12 -2.98
N SER A 109 -14.12 -25.26 -3.86
CA SER A 109 -12.93 -25.56 -4.67
C SER A 109 -11.61 -25.15 -4.02
N LEU A 110 -11.67 -24.46 -2.87
CA LEU A 110 -10.49 -24.04 -2.11
C LEU A 110 -9.99 -25.14 -1.17
N ASP A 111 -8.82 -25.68 -1.47
CA ASP A 111 -8.07 -26.54 -0.56
C ASP A 111 -7.29 -25.68 0.45
N VAL A 112 -7.53 -25.90 1.75
CA VAL A 112 -6.79 -25.22 2.82
C VAL A 112 -5.60 -26.09 3.24
N PRO A 113 -4.35 -25.61 3.10
CA PRO A 113 -3.18 -26.37 3.51
C PRO A 113 -3.21 -26.71 5.01
N VAL A 114 -2.93 -27.97 5.36
CA VAL A 114 -2.82 -28.43 6.75
C VAL A 114 -1.36 -28.70 7.07
N PHE A 115 -0.80 -27.95 8.02
CA PHE A 115 0.54 -28.16 8.55
C PHE A 115 0.45 -28.98 9.85
N GLY A 116 1.18 -30.11 9.95
CA GLY A 116 1.23 -30.94 11.18
C GLY A 116 0.78 -32.41 11.08
N GLY A 117 1.36 -33.19 10.18
CA GLY A 117 1.24 -34.66 10.13
C GLY A 117 2.59 -35.36 10.31
N THR A 118 2.60 -36.67 10.61
CA THR A 118 3.80 -37.52 10.88
C THR A 118 4.92 -37.53 9.82
N LEU A 119 4.78 -36.78 8.72
CA LEU A 119 5.86 -36.53 7.77
C LEU A 119 6.81 -35.39 8.18
N ASP A 120 6.46 -34.57 9.19
CA ASP A 120 7.22 -33.37 9.58
C ASP A 120 8.53 -33.63 10.35
N TYR A 121 8.79 -34.86 10.80
CA TYR A 121 10.04 -35.17 11.53
C TYR A 121 11.19 -35.59 10.60
N VAL A 122 10.93 -35.89 9.32
CA VAL A 122 11.98 -36.37 8.39
C VAL A 122 12.62 -35.21 7.62
N THR A 123 11.94 -34.07 7.48
CA THR A 123 12.43 -32.91 6.72
C THR A 123 13.37 -32.01 7.50
N THR A 124 13.34 -32.00 8.83
CA THR A 124 14.26 -31.16 9.64
C THR A 124 15.67 -31.76 9.78
N THR A 125 15.88 -33.03 9.42
CA THR A 125 17.20 -33.69 9.54
C THR A 125 17.86 -33.95 8.18
N ALA A 126 17.19 -33.66 7.06
CA ALA A 126 17.66 -33.98 5.71
C ALA A 126 18.01 -32.75 4.85
N THR A 127 17.96 -31.53 5.39
CA THR A 127 18.24 -30.27 4.65
C THR A 127 19.72 -29.90 4.67
N GLY A 128 20.57 -30.83 4.23
CA GLY A 128 21.99 -30.57 3.94
C GLY A 128 22.30 -30.42 2.45
N LEU A 129 21.44 -30.87 1.53
CA LEU A 129 21.72 -30.89 0.10
C LEU A 129 20.44 -30.76 -0.73
N ALA A 130 20.42 -29.74 -1.60
CA ALA A 130 19.44 -29.39 -2.63
C ALA A 130 18.21 -28.54 -2.19
N PRO A 131 17.92 -27.42 -2.91
CA PRO A 131 16.72 -26.63 -2.69
C PRO A 131 15.54 -27.43 -3.21
N LEU A 132 14.81 -28.05 -2.28
CA LEU A 132 13.46 -28.54 -2.52
C LEU A 132 12.68 -27.28 -2.95
N ALA A 133 12.22 -27.10 -4.19
CA ALA A 133 11.03 -27.73 -4.73
C ALA A 133 10.02 -28.20 -3.65
N GLU A 134 9.91 -27.45 -2.55
CA GLU A 134 8.92 -27.65 -1.49
C GLU A 134 7.54 -27.63 -2.16
N LEU A 135 6.90 -28.80 -2.15
CA LEU A 135 5.48 -29.06 -2.34
C LEU A 135 4.70 -27.89 -2.95
N ARG A 136 4.74 -27.79 -4.28
CA ARG A 136 3.83 -26.94 -5.06
C ARG A 136 2.40 -27.47 -4.88
N PHE A 137 1.72 -27.04 -3.83
CA PHE A 137 0.29 -26.82 -3.91
C PHE A 137 0.13 -25.63 -4.85
N ASP A 138 0.04 -25.91 -6.14
CA ASP A 138 -0.38 -24.91 -7.14
C ASP A 138 -1.83 -25.21 -7.45
N ASP A 139 -2.69 -25.05 -6.44
CA ASP A 139 -4.11 -24.91 -6.69
C ASP A 139 -4.37 -23.44 -7.10
N SER A 140 -5.15 -23.28 -8.16
CA SER A 140 -5.37 -21.98 -8.80
C SER A 140 -6.05 -20.98 -7.88
N CYS A 141 -6.86 -21.46 -6.92
CA CYS A 141 -7.57 -20.61 -5.97
C CYS A 141 -6.63 -20.03 -4.92
N GLY A 142 -5.83 -20.85 -4.24
CA GLY A 142 -4.89 -20.44 -3.21
C GLY A 142 -3.83 -19.48 -3.75
N ALA A 143 -3.29 -19.74 -4.94
CA ALA A 143 -2.35 -18.84 -5.59
C ALA A 143 -2.99 -17.47 -5.91
N MET A 144 -4.21 -17.47 -6.44
CA MET A 144 -4.93 -16.25 -6.79
C MET A 144 -5.43 -15.47 -5.57
N ILE A 145 -5.89 -16.16 -4.51
CA ILE A 145 -6.23 -15.54 -3.22
C ILE A 145 -5.00 -14.86 -2.64
N ALA A 146 -3.85 -15.54 -2.62
CA ALA A 146 -2.61 -14.94 -2.11
C ALA A 146 -2.19 -13.71 -2.92
N TYR A 147 -2.26 -13.80 -4.24
CA TYR A 147 -1.98 -12.68 -5.13
C TYR A 147 -2.92 -11.50 -4.87
N ALA A 148 -4.24 -11.75 -4.78
CA ALA A 148 -5.24 -10.71 -4.53
C ALA A 148 -5.09 -10.05 -3.15
N MET A 149 -4.73 -10.81 -2.12
CA MET A 149 -4.37 -10.27 -0.81
C MET A 149 -3.11 -9.39 -0.91
N GLY A 150 -2.13 -9.80 -1.73
CA GLY A 150 -0.96 -8.98 -2.03
C GLY A 150 -1.33 -7.61 -2.64
N ILE A 151 -2.18 -7.60 -3.67
CA ILE A 151 -2.66 -6.35 -4.31
C ILE A 151 -3.35 -5.45 -3.29
N ALA A 152 -4.18 -6.03 -2.43
CA ALA A 152 -4.87 -5.27 -1.40
C ALA A 152 -3.91 -4.71 -0.33
N ALA A 153 -2.88 -5.48 0.04
CA ALA A 153 -1.83 -5.04 0.95
C ALA A 153 -0.99 -3.90 0.37
N HIS A 154 -0.75 -3.93 -0.94
CA HIS A 154 -0.09 -2.85 -1.67
C HIS A 154 -0.85 -1.53 -1.49
N GLY A 155 -2.12 -1.48 -1.92
CA GLY A 155 -2.92 -0.26 -1.87
C GLY A 155 -3.14 0.30 -0.46
N LEU A 156 -3.45 -0.53 0.54
CA LEU A 156 -3.53 -0.05 1.93
C LEU A 156 -2.14 0.35 2.45
N GLY A 157 -1.09 -0.34 2.00
CA GLY A 157 0.29 -0.04 2.37
C GLY A 157 0.69 1.36 1.97
N ASP A 158 0.41 1.74 0.73
CA ASP A 158 0.56 3.11 0.23
C ASP A 158 -0.22 4.11 1.06
N GLU A 159 -1.54 3.90 1.21
CA GLU A 159 -2.37 4.83 1.95
C GLU A 159 -1.84 5.18 3.34
N VAL A 160 -1.25 4.20 4.03
CA VAL A 160 -0.67 4.39 5.36
C VAL A 160 0.75 4.94 5.28
N TRP A 161 1.59 4.43 4.39
CA TRP A 161 2.97 4.88 4.18
C TRP A 161 3.01 6.36 3.81
N ASP A 162 2.18 6.77 2.86
CA ASP A 162 2.14 8.14 2.38
C ASP A 162 1.48 9.07 3.36
N ALA A 163 0.51 8.59 4.13
CA ALA A 163 -0.08 9.40 5.18
C ALA A 163 0.88 9.62 6.36
N LEU A 164 1.71 8.64 6.70
CA LEU A 164 2.44 8.62 7.97
C LEU A 164 3.96 8.72 7.80
N PHE A 165 4.57 7.88 6.97
CA PHE A 165 6.02 7.77 6.87
C PHE A 165 6.62 8.87 5.97
N GLU A 166 6.18 8.96 4.72
CA GLU A 166 6.73 9.91 3.75
C GLU A 166 6.73 11.37 4.23
N PRO A 167 5.67 11.89 4.86
CA PRO A 167 5.65 13.28 5.30
C PRO A 167 6.73 13.58 6.34
N GLN A 168 7.07 12.61 7.19
CA GLN A 168 8.14 12.76 8.17
C GLN A 168 9.52 12.83 7.51
N VAL A 169 9.74 12.04 6.44
CA VAL A 169 10.97 12.08 5.64
C VAL A 169 11.10 13.44 4.96
N ARG A 170 10.02 13.91 4.31
CA ARG A 170 9.97 15.18 3.57
C ARG A 170 10.15 16.41 4.46
N GLU A 171 9.55 16.40 5.64
CA GLU A 171 9.75 17.46 6.64
C GLU A 171 11.23 17.61 7.03
N ARG A 172 12.02 16.53 6.92
CA ARG A 172 13.45 16.50 7.24
C ARG A 172 14.33 16.79 6.03
N GLY A 173 13.75 16.81 4.83
CA GLY A 173 14.45 17.07 3.58
C GLY A 173 15.41 15.95 3.17
N GLU A 174 15.23 14.72 3.68
CA GLU A 174 16.12 13.59 3.36
C GLU A 174 15.96 13.09 1.91
N GLU A 175 14.84 13.40 1.26
CA GLU A 175 14.58 13.07 -0.14
C GLU A 175 15.36 13.95 -1.14
N ALA A 176 15.92 15.08 -0.69
CA ALA A 176 16.66 15.97 -1.58
C ALA A 176 17.98 15.31 -2.04
N GLU A 177 18.22 15.27 -3.36
CA GLU A 177 19.46 14.78 -3.97
C GLU A 177 19.78 13.29 -3.68
N SER A 178 18.79 12.51 -3.24
CA SER A 178 18.94 11.07 -2.94
C SER A 178 18.75 10.17 -4.17
N SER A 179 18.46 10.74 -5.35
CA SER A 179 18.24 9.98 -6.57
C SER A 179 19.52 9.36 -7.15
N PRO A 180 19.48 8.09 -7.59
CA PRO A 180 20.50 7.51 -8.45
C PRO A 180 20.77 8.35 -9.69
N ALA A 181 19.81 9.09 -10.25
CA ALA A 181 20.01 9.88 -11.46
C ALA A 181 21.08 10.98 -11.31
N TYR A 182 21.34 11.46 -10.08
CA TYR A 182 22.46 12.38 -9.79
C TYR A 182 23.81 11.66 -9.64
N THR A 183 23.81 10.33 -9.51
CA THR A 183 24.97 9.49 -9.17
C THR A 183 25.24 8.34 -10.14
N LEU A 184 24.38 8.12 -11.16
CA LEU A 184 24.49 7.05 -12.15
C LEU A 184 25.83 7.08 -12.91
N ASP A 185 26.52 8.22 -12.93
CA ASP A 185 27.85 8.39 -13.53
C ASP A 185 28.96 8.68 -12.49
N ALA A 186 28.66 8.71 -11.19
CA ALA A 186 29.52 9.40 -10.23
C ALA A 186 29.58 8.85 -8.80
N PHE A 187 29.06 7.66 -8.48
CA PHE A 187 29.18 7.12 -7.11
C PHE A 187 29.92 5.78 -7.00
N PRO A 188 30.94 5.69 -6.09
CA PRO A 188 31.54 6.82 -5.37
C PRO A 188 32.24 7.80 -6.35
N PRO A 189 32.35 9.11 -6.01
CA PRO A 189 33.01 10.08 -6.88
C PRO A 189 34.43 9.63 -7.26
N GLY A 190 34.64 9.32 -8.54
CA GLY A 190 35.89 8.78 -9.07
C GLY A 190 35.95 7.26 -9.28
N ALA A 191 34.82 6.53 -9.18
CA ALA A 191 34.76 5.11 -9.52
C ALA A 191 34.91 4.86 -11.03
N GLU A 192 35.68 3.84 -11.41
CA GLU A 192 35.88 3.42 -12.82
C GLU A 192 34.65 2.72 -13.43
N VAL A 193 33.75 2.21 -12.59
CA VAL A 193 32.49 1.54 -12.99
C VAL A 193 31.36 2.15 -12.17
N SER A 194 30.35 2.67 -12.85
CA SER A 194 29.21 3.32 -12.20
C SER A 194 28.07 2.34 -11.90
N VAL A 195 27.10 2.76 -11.08
CA VAL A 195 25.83 2.02 -10.85
C VAL A 195 25.11 1.77 -12.18
N GLY A 196 25.12 2.77 -13.07
CA GLY A 196 24.52 2.66 -14.41
C GLY A 196 25.17 1.56 -15.25
N ASP A 197 26.49 1.39 -15.17
CA ASP A 197 27.20 0.35 -15.90
C ASP A 197 26.88 -1.06 -15.38
N VAL A 198 26.77 -1.23 -14.06
CA VAL A 198 26.39 -2.50 -13.45
C VAL A 198 24.95 -2.88 -13.82
N LEU A 199 24.01 -1.94 -13.70
CA LEU A 199 22.61 -2.16 -14.07
C LEU A 199 22.49 -2.51 -15.55
N ARG A 200 23.15 -1.76 -16.44
CA ARG A 200 23.17 -2.02 -17.88
C ARG A 200 23.73 -3.40 -18.21
N ALA A 201 24.75 -3.87 -17.50
CA ALA A 201 25.31 -5.21 -17.67
C ALA A 201 24.34 -6.34 -17.25
N VAL A 202 23.44 -6.09 -16.30
CA VAL A 202 22.48 -7.07 -15.79
C VAL A 202 21.22 -7.13 -16.64
N VAL A 203 20.66 -5.98 -17.01
CA VAL A 203 19.35 -5.90 -17.70
C VAL A 203 19.48 -5.70 -19.22
N GLY A 204 20.67 -5.35 -19.71
CA GLY A 204 20.94 -5.06 -21.12
C GLY A 204 20.59 -3.62 -21.53
N ASP A 205 21.15 -3.17 -22.65
CA ASP A 205 21.09 -1.76 -23.09
C ASP A 205 19.66 -1.27 -23.36
N ALA A 206 18.85 -2.02 -24.10
CA ALA A 206 17.50 -1.59 -24.47
C ALA A 206 16.54 -1.54 -23.27
N PRO A 207 16.50 -2.55 -22.38
CA PRO A 207 15.76 -2.45 -21.12
C PRO A 207 16.32 -1.36 -20.21
N PHE A 208 17.63 -1.15 -20.14
CA PHE A 208 18.24 -0.07 -19.36
C PHE A 208 17.83 1.32 -19.85
N GLU A 209 17.79 1.55 -21.16
CA GLU A 209 17.34 2.85 -21.71
C GLU A 209 15.82 3.04 -21.56
N ALA A 210 15.01 1.97 -21.63
CA ALA A 210 13.58 2.04 -21.32
C ALA A 210 13.35 2.31 -19.82
N LEU A 211 14.11 1.65 -18.94
CA LEU A 211 14.14 1.90 -17.51
C LEU A 211 14.53 3.37 -17.24
N LYS A 212 15.63 3.85 -17.80
CA LYS A 212 16.10 5.23 -17.67
C LYS A 212 15.08 6.28 -18.17
N GLN A 213 14.22 5.93 -19.12
CA GLN A 213 13.14 6.79 -19.61
C GLN A 213 11.86 6.69 -18.76
N GLY A 214 11.55 5.52 -18.21
CA GLY A 214 10.43 5.31 -17.27
C GLY A 214 10.74 5.81 -15.86
N PHE A 215 12.02 5.86 -15.52
CA PHE A 215 12.59 6.50 -14.37
C PHE A 215 12.72 8.01 -14.62
N ASP A 216 11.60 8.74 -14.57
CA ASP A 216 11.66 10.20 -14.43
C ASP A 216 12.61 10.53 -13.26
N PRO A 217 13.50 11.53 -13.35
CA PRO A 217 14.16 12.14 -12.21
C PRO A 217 13.27 12.32 -10.98
N LEU A 218 11.94 12.44 -11.12
CA LEU A 218 10.98 12.45 -10.02
C LEU A 218 10.67 11.08 -9.38
N SER A 219 10.71 9.97 -10.14
CA SER A 219 10.41 8.60 -9.67
C SER A 219 11.63 7.85 -9.12
N LEU A 220 12.84 8.15 -9.60
CA LEU A 220 14.08 7.69 -8.95
C LEU A 220 14.51 8.60 -7.79
N ASN A 221 13.83 9.72 -7.60
CA ASN A 221 13.98 10.62 -6.46
C ASN A 221 12.94 10.32 -5.38
N SER A 222 12.36 9.12 -5.42
CA SER A 222 11.27 8.71 -4.56
C SER A 222 11.83 8.00 -3.32
N ILE A 223 11.26 8.34 -2.16
CA ILE A 223 11.58 7.74 -0.86
C ILE A 223 11.40 6.21 -0.93
N GLU A 224 10.42 5.78 -1.71
CA GLU A 224 10.07 4.43 -2.15
C GLU A 224 11.28 3.60 -2.60
N TYR A 225 11.99 4.03 -3.66
CA TYR A 225 13.17 3.30 -4.17
C TYR A 225 14.29 3.24 -3.12
N ALA A 226 14.52 4.34 -2.42
CA ALA A 226 15.54 4.41 -1.38
C ALA A 226 15.26 3.42 -0.24
N MET A 227 14.01 3.35 0.23
CA MET A 227 13.64 2.42 1.29
C MET A 227 13.65 0.97 0.83
N ASP A 228 13.38 0.69 -0.45
CA ASP A 228 13.59 -0.62 -1.05
C ASP A 228 15.05 -1.07 -1.02
N VAL A 229 15.98 -0.18 -1.36
CA VAL A 229 17.42 -0.46 -1.28
C VAL A 229 17.82 -0.87 0.14
N ILE A 230 17.31 -0.16 1.17
CA ILE A 230 17.56 -0.51 2.58
C ILE A 230 16.90 -1.85 2.92
N ALA A 231 15.61 -2.01 2.59
CA ALA A 231 14.82 -3.20 2.88
C ALA A 231 15.43 -4.48 2.28
N ILE A 232 15.87 -4.44 1.01
CA ILE A 232 16.48 -5.58 0.30
C ILE A 232 17.73 -6.07 1.04
N ARG A 233 18.53 -5.15 1.59
CA ARG A 233 19.81 -5.46 2.23
C ARG A 233 19.68 -5.86 3.70
N GLU A 234 18.66 -5.37 4.39
CA GLU A 234 18.50 -5.61 5.83
C GLU A 234 17.53 -6.74 6.18
N GLN A 235 16.55 -7.05 5.31
CA GLN A 235 15.40 -7.90 5.69
C GLN A 235 15.39 -9.30 5.09
N ASP A 236 16.41 -9.67 4.29
CA ASP A 236 16.63 -11.01 3.71
C ASP A 236 15.41 -11.66 3.00
N LEU A 237 14.38 -10.89 2.64
CA LEU A 237 13.13 -11.40 2.05
C LEU A 237 13.37 -12.30 0.83
N TRP A 238 14.36 -11.92 0.02
CA TRP A 238 14.73 -12.57 -1.23
C TRP A 238 15.59 -13.82 -1.08
N ALA A 239 16.16 -14.06 0.11
CA ALA A 239 16.81 -15.32 0.41
C ALA A 239 15.77 -16.44 0.59
N ASP A 240 14.61 -16.10 1.17
CA ASP A 240 13.53 -17.04 1.45
C ASP A 240 12.57 -17.24 0.27
N VAL A 241 12.40 -16.22 -0.59
CA VAL A 241 11.49 -16.26 -1.75
C VAL A 241 12.25 -15.89 -3.02
N PRO A 242 12.97 -16.85 -3.63
CA PRO A 242 13.87 -16.56 -4.75
C PRO A 242 13.16 -16.27 -6.07
N TYR A 243 11.86 -16.58 -6.19
CA TYR A 243 11.05 -16.34 -7.38
C TYR A 243 9.65 -15.84 -7.00
N LEU A 244 9.01 -15.14 -7.95
CA LEU A 244 7.65 -14.62 -7.83
C LEU A 244 6.70 -15.46 -8.69
N THR A 245 5.49 -15.70 -8.21
CA THR A 245 4.43 -16.40 -8.95
C THR A 245 3.34 -15.41 -9.33
N PHE A 246 3.08 -15.25 -10.63
CA PHE A 246 2.00 -14.41 -11.13
C PHE A 246 0.91 -15.33 -11.68
N PRO A 247 -0.31 -15.25 -11.14
CA PRO A 247 -1.39 -16.15 -11.54
C PRO A 247 -2.00 -15.74 -12.90
N PRO A 248 -2.92 -16.54 -13.46
CA PRO A 248 -3.55 -16.26 -14.76
C PRO A 248 -4.21 -14.88 -14.85
N VAL A 249 -4.03 -14.19 -15.98
CA VAL A 249 -4.44 -12.78 -16.15
C VAL A 249 -5.93 -12.59 -16.44
N ASP A 250 -6.64 -13.64 -16.82
CA ASP A 250 -8.06 -13.59 -17.19
C ASP A 250 -8.95 -13.19 -16.01
N VAL A 251 -8.61 -13.65 -14.80
CA VAL A 251 -9.28 -13.25 -13.55
C VAL A 251 -9.10 -11.76 -13.29
N LEU A 252 -7.88 -11.24 -13.47
CA LEU A 252 -7.58 -9.81 -13.30
C LEU A 252 -8.35 -8.98 -14.33
N ALA A 253 -8.35 -9.40 -15.61
CA ALA A 253 -9.09 -8.71 -16.67
C ALA A 253 -10.61 -8.65 -16.38
N ARG A 254 -11.19 -9.74 -15.84
CA ARG A 254 -12.59 -9.74 -15.35
C ARG A 254 -12.80 -8.75 -14.20
N ALA A 255 -11.87 -8.69 -13.23
CA ALA A 255 -11.95 -7.73 -12.13
C ALA A 255 -11.85 -6.28 -12.60
N TYR A 256 -10.95 -5.96 -13.54
CA TYR A 256 -10.86 -4.63 -14.16
C TYR A 256 -12.17 -4.27 -14.86
N THR A 257 -12.73 -5.18 -15.66
CA THR A 257 -14.03 -4.96 -16.31
C THR A 257 -15.14 -4.72 -15.30
N ALA A 258 -15.18 -5.53 -14.22
CA ALA A 258 -16.18 -5.43 -13.17
C ALA A 258 -16.00 -4.20 -12.25
N SER A 259 -14.83 -3.56 -12.25
CA SER A 259 -14.61 -2.29 -11.53
C SER A 259 -15.43 -1.13 -12.11
N GLY A 260 -15.87 -1.24 -13.37
CA GLY A 260 -16.61 -0.20 -14.07
C GLY A 260 -15.78 1.07 -14.36
N ARG A 261 -14.45 1.01 -14.19
CA ARG A 261 -13.53 2.08 -14.58
C ARG A 261 -13.19 1.99 -16.06
N ASP A 262 -12.97 3.14 -16.69
CA ASP A 262 -12.54 3.24 -18.08
C ASP A 262 -11.03 2.98 -18.16
N VAL A 263 -10.66 1.70 -18.22
CA VAL A 263 -9.26 1.23 -18.21
C VAL A 263 -9.09 0.20 -19.33
N ASP A 264 -8.11 0.41 -20.20
CA ASP A 264 -7.72 -0.55 -21.24
C ASP A 264 -6.88 -1.69 -20.66
N ALA A 265 -7.47 -2.47 -19.75
CA ALA A 265 -6.84 -3.59 -19.07
C ALA A 265 -6.85 -4.87 -19.92
N SER A 266 -6.35 -4.77 -21.16
CA SER A 266 -6.11 -5.94 -22.02
C SER A 266 -5.18 -6.96 -21.33
N GLU A 267 -5.32 -8.25 -21.67
CA GLU A 267 -4.42 -9.29 -21.14
C GLU A 267 -2.96 -8.94 -21.43
N GLU A 268 -2.69 -8.35 -22.59
CA GLU A 268 -1.35 -7.89 -22.97
C GLU A 268 -0.85 -6.76 -22.07
N ALA A 269 -1.69 -5.80 -21.67
CA ALA A 269 -1.31 -4.73 -20.75
C ALA A 269 -0.96 -5.28 -19.36
N ILE A 270 -1.79 -6.19 -18.84
CA ILE A 270 -1.56 -6.85 -17.56
C ILE A 270 -0.26 -7.68 -17.59
N GLN A 271 -0.02 -8.42 -18.68
CA GLN A 271 1.21 -9.19 -18.85
C GLN A 271 2.45 -8.31 -19.00
N ARG A 272 2.35 -7.18 -19.72
CA ARG A 272 3.44 -6.20 -19.81
C ARG A 272 3.80 -5.63 -18.45
N ALA A 273 2.81 -5.17 -17.69
CA ALA A 273 3.02 -4.65 -16.33
C ALA A 273 3.69 -5.71 -15.44
N ALA A 274 3.20 -6.95 -15.43
CA ALA A 274 3.80 -8.04 -14.66
C ALA A 274 5.25 -8.37 -15.09
N LEU A 275 5.55 -8.33 -16.40
CA LEU A 275 6.91 -8.54 -16.90
C LEU A 275 7.86 -7.41 -16.47
N PHE A 276 7.39 -6.16 -16.49
CA PHE A 276 8.18 -5.01 -16.04
C PHE A 276 8.39 -5.02 -14.54
N THR A 277 7.37 -5.34 -13.74
CA THR A 277 7.51 -5.58 -12.28
C THR A 277 8.65 -6.56 -11.98
N ARG A 278 8.69 -7.71 -12.65
CA ARG A 278 9.79 -8.70 -12.46
C ARG A 278 11.16 -8.12 -12.79
N THR A 279 11.23 -7.33 -13.85
CA THR A 279 12.48 -6.72 -14.34
C THR A 279 12.98 -5.65 -13.35
N LEU A 280 12.07 -4.80 -12.85
CA LEU A 280 12.37 -3.76 -11.87
C LEU A 280 12.90 -4.36 -10.56
N VAL A 281 12.22 -5.36 -10.01
CA VAL A 281 12.65 -6.04 -8.78
C VAL A 281 14.04 -6.66 -8.92
N LEU A 282 14.35 -7.27 -10.07
CA LEU A 282 15.69 -7.80 -10.33
C LEU A 282 16.74 -6.68 -10.41
N ALA A 283 16.42 -5.56 -11.04
CA ALA A 283 17.28 -4.40 -11.14
C ALA A 283 17.55 -3.77 -9.77
N GLU A 284 16.51 -3.58 -8.95
CA GLU A 284 16.60 -3.06 -7.58
C GLU A 284 17.49 -3.95 -6.71
N ARG A 285 17.32 -5.27 -6.80
CA ARG A 285 18.17 -6.22 -6.05
C ARG A 285 19.64 -6.08 -6.43
N ALA A 286 19.95 -5.96 -7.72
CA ALA A 286 21.32 -5.76 -8.18
C ALA A 286 21.88 -4.38 -7.76
N GLY A 287 21.09 -3.32 -7.91
CA GLY A 287 21.47 -1.95 -7.55
C GLY A 287 21.64 -1.73 -6.04
N SER A 288 20.85 -2.43 -5.22
CA SER A 288 20.83 -2.25 -3.76
C SER A 288 22.19 -2.47 -3.11
N ALA A 289 23.00 -3.40 -3.62
CA ALA A 289 24.34 -3.67 -3.07
C ALA A 289 25.30 -2.48 -3.24
N VAL A 290 25.08 -1.65 -4.26
CA VAL A 290 25.91 -0.48 -4.57
C VAL A 290 25.36 0.78 -3.90
N GLU A 291 24.03 0.90 -3.83
CA GLU A 291 23.36 2.12 -3.35
C GLU A 291 23.14 2.15 -1.84
N TYR A 292 23.20 1.00 -1.16
CA TYR A 292 22.90 0.87 0.26
C TYR A 292 23.63 1.87 1.16
N ASP A 293 24.96 1.95 1.05
CA ASP A 293 25.75 2.83 1.90
C ASP A 293 25.46 4.31 1.63
N ARG A 294 25.17 4.66 0.37
CA ARG A 294 24.79 6.03 -0.04
C ARG A 294 23.44 6.41 0.55
N VAL A 295 22.41 5.58 0.33
CA VAL A 295 21.05 5.83 0.83
C VAL A 295 21.06 5.92 2.35
N ARG A 296 21.77 5.02 3.04
CA ARG A 296 21.85 5.04 4.51
C ARG A 296 22.49 6.33 5.05
N GLN A 297 23.46 6.89 4.33
CA GLN A 297 24.12 8.13 4.72
C GLN A 297 23.29 9.38 4.42
N GLN A 298 22.57 9.41 3.29
CA GLN A 298 21.77 10.55 2.86
C GLN A 298 20.40 10.60 3.54
N MET A 299 19.83 9.43 3.87
CA MET A 299 18.51 9.29 4.49
C MET A 299 18.58 8.56 5.84
N PRO A 300 19.36 9.08 6.81
CA PRO A 300 19.63 8.37 8.06
C PRO A 300 18.38 8.17 8.92
N TRP A 301 17.45 9.14 8.93
CA TRP A 301 16.18 9.00 9.65
C TRP A 301 15.29 7.98 8.95
N ALA A 302 15.06 8.12 7.64
CA ALA A 302 14.20 7.21 6.89
C ALA A 302 14.70 5.76 6.99
N SER A 303 16.00 5.54 6.76
CA SER A 303 16.63 4.23 6.88
C SER A 303 16.53 3.66 8.30
N GLY A 304 16.50 4.51 9.32
CA GLY A 304 16.32 4.09 10.71
C GLY A 304 14.88 3.78 11.12
N HIS A 305 13.88 4.27 10.36
CA HIS A 305 12.48 4.27 10.77
C HIS A 305 11.52 3.57 9.78
N TYR A 306 11.94 3.26 8.54
CA TYR A 306 11.08 2.60 7.54
C TYR A 306 10.47 1.30 8.03
N PHE A 307 11.14 0.60 8.94
CA PHE A 307 10.73 -0.72 9.39
C PHE A 307 9.81 -0.67 10.61
N THR A 308 10.14 0.14 11.62
CA THR A 308 9.46 0.14 12.93
C THR A 308 8.73 1.44 13.27
N GLY A 309 8.98 2.52 12.53
CA GLY A 309 8.37 3.82 12.76
C GLY A 309 6.90 3.88 12.35
N SER A 310 6.25 5.01 12.62
CA SER A 310 4.89 5.25 12.14
C SER A 310 4.86 5.26 10.61
N GLY A 311 3.85 4.62 10.01
CA GLY A 311 3.83 4.33 8.57
C GLY A 311 4.81 3.26 8.09
N GLY A 312 5.72 2.76 8.94
CA GLY A 312 6.71 1.76 8.55
C GLY A 312 6.17 0.34 8.41
N VAL A 313 7.00 -0.57 7.89
CA VAL A 313 6.65 -1.96 7.52
C VAL A 313 5.87 -2.70 8.61
N ILE A 314 6.35 -2.69 9.86
CA ILE A 314 5.70 -3.40 10.97
C ILE A 314 4.36 -2.76 11.32
N HIS A 315 4.29 -1.43 11.32
CA HIS A 315 3.07 -0.70 11.65
C HIS A 315 1.98 -0.98 10.59
N VAL A 316 2.34 -0.84 9.32
CA VAL A 316 1.47 -1.11 8.17
C VAL A 316 1.06 -2.59 8.11
N GLY A 317 1.98 -3.52 8.36
CA GLY A 317 1.67 -4.96 8.39
C GLY A 317 0.59 -5.32 9.40
N LYS A 318 0.55 -4.67 10.58
CA LYS A 318 -0.55 -4.86 11.54
C LYS A 318 -1.90 -4.41 10.98
N MET A 319 -1.94 -3.27 10.27
CA MET A 319 -3.17 -2.77 9.64
C MET A 319 -3.63 -3.70 8.51
N ILE A 320 -2.71 -4.14 7.65
CA ILE A 320 -2.98 -5.11 6.58
C ILE A 320 -3.59 -6.40 7.13
N THR A 321 -3.19 -6.84 8.33
CA THR A 321 -3.76 -8.04 8.97
C THR A 321 -5.27 -7.91 9.19
N GLY A 322 -5.72 -6.76 9.72
CA GLY A 322 -7.14 -6.49 9.90
C GLY A 322 -7.89 -6.40 8.57
N TYR A 323 -7.23 -5.85 7.54
CA TYR A 323 -7.79 -5.79 6.20
C TYR A 323 -7.95 -7.17 5.56
N TYR A 324 -6.93 -8.04 5.66
CA TYR A 324 -6.97 -9.43 5.21
C TYR A 324 -8.14 -10.22 5.82
N LEU A 325 -8.41 -10.04 7.11
CA LEU A 325 -9.54 -10.70 7.77
C LEU A 325 -10.90 -10.27 7.20
N HIS A 326 -11.04 -8.99 6.82
CA HIS A 326 -12.26 -8.50 6.20
C HIS A 326 -12.37 -8.91 4.72
N LEU A 327 -11.27 -8.90 3.96
CA LEU A 327 -11.24 -9.42 2.59
C LEU A 327 -11.56 -10.92 2.57
N TRP A 328 -11.10 -11.68 3.55
CA TRP A 328 -11.51 -13.07 3.71
C TRP A 328 -13.03 -13.19 3.91
N ASP A 329 -13.64 -12.33 4.74
CA ASP A 329 -15.10 -12.31 4.90
C ASP A 329 -15.83 -11.99 3.57
N LYS A 330 -15.33 -11.01 2.80
CA LYS A 330 -15.82 -10.68 1.45
C LYS A 330 -15.67 -11.84 0.46
N LEU A 331 -14.54 -12.53 0.48
CA LEU A 331 -14.32 -13.73 -0.35
C LEU A 331 -15.30 -14.84 0.03
N GLN A 332 -15.47 -15.13 1.31
CA GLN A 332 -16.31 -16.25 1.76
C GLN A 332 -17.80 -15.99 1.61
N GLN A 333 -18.27 -14.76 1.84
CA GLN A 333 -19.70 -14.41 1.85
C GLN A 333 -20.18 -13.75 0.55
N GLY A 334 -19.25 -13.35 -0.32
CA GLY A 334 -19.49 -12.38 -1.39
C GLY A 334 -19.46 -10.94 -0.86
N VAL A 335 -19.00 -10.01 -1.69
CA VAL A 335 -18.75 -8.61 -1.31
C VAL A 335 -19.99 -7.91 -0.77
N VAL A 336 -21.16 -8.22 -1.33
CA VAL A 336 -22.44 -7.60 -0.93
C VAL A 336 -22.89 -8.06 0.46
N ASN A 337 -22.67 -9.34 0.80
CA ASN A 337 -23.18 -9.93 2.04
C ASN A 337 -22.20 -9.85 3.21
N ALA A 338 -20.93 -9.57 2.93
CA ALA A 338 -19.91 -9.43 3.96
C ALA A 338 -20.26 -8.36 5.01
N ARG A 339 -19.64 -8.53 6.18
CA ARG A 339 -19.82 -7.65 7.34
C ARG A 339 -19.38 -6.23 7.04
N GLY A 340 -19.72 -5.32 7.96
CA GLY A 340 -19.26 -3.93 7.89
C GLY A 340 -17.74 -3.83 8.12
N PRO A 341 -17.14 -2.68 7.78
CA PRO A 341 -15.72 -2.48 7.98
C PRO A 341 -15.37 -2.47 9.48
N GLN A 342 -14.11 -2.74 9.77
CA GLN A 342 -13.49 -2.66 11.10
C GLN A 342 -12.40 -1.59 11.07
N ILE A 343 -12.02 -1.08 12.24
CA ILE A 343 -10.82 -0.24 12.34
C ILE A 343 -9.61 -1.16 12.28
N VAL A 344 -8.68 -0.86 11.38
CA VAL A 344 -7.44 -1.65 11.21
C VAL A 344 -6.21 -0.93 11.77
N GLY A 345 -6.29 0.39 11.94
CA GLY A 345 -5.22 1.16 12.56
C GLY A 345 -5.65 2.59 12.88
N VAL A 346 -4.90 3.23 13.77
CA VAL A 346 -5.05 4.65 14.11
C VAL A 346 -3.68 5.29 14.21
N HIS A 347 -3.62 6.61 14.00
CA HIS A 347 -2.46 7.42 14.32
C HIS A 347 -2.94 8.71 15.01
N PRO A 348 -2.34 9.17 16.11
CA PRO A 348 -1.37 8.43 16.93
C PRO A 348 -1.95 7.11 17.46
N ASP A 349 -1.07 6.17 17.76
CA ASP A 349 -1.41 4.89 18.37
C ASP A 349 -2.06 5.08 19.75
N ASN A 350 -2.87 4.11 20.18
CA ASN A 350 -3.46 4.16 21.51
C ASN A 350 -2.38 4.12 22.61
N GLY A 351 -2.36 5.14 23.44
CA GLY A 351 -1.36 5.35 24.48
C GLY A 351 -0.04 5.94 23.98
N GLU A 352 0.06 6.34 22.71
CA GLU A 352 1.29 6.93 22.16
C GLU A 352 1.73 8.17 22.97
N GLN A 353 3.04 8.27 23.18
CA GLN A 353 3.67 9.33 23.97
C GLN A 353 4.58 10.15 23.07
N GLY A 354 4.76 11.44 23.42
CA GLY A 354 5.69 12.28 22.68
C GLY A 354 5.15 12.75 21.33
N VAL A 355 3.83 12.69 21.11
CA VAL A 355 3.20 13.17 19.88
C VAL A 355 3.47 14.67 19.72
N PRO A 356 3.93 15.16 18.57
CA PRO A 356 4.20 16.59 18.39
C PRO A 356 2.98 17.46 18.67
N PHE A 357 3.16 18.47 19.52
CA PHE A 357 2.10 19.45 19.83
C PHE A 357 2.10 20.64 18.86
N GLY A 358 3.28 21.00 18.34
CA GLY A 358 3.47 21.99 17.27
C GLY A 358 3.19 21.42 15.88
N TYR A 359 3.14 22.30 14.87
CA TYR A 359 2.94 21.90 13.48
C TYR A 359 4.04 20.93 13.03
N SER A 360 3.64 19.72 12.62
CA SER A 360 4.54 18.74 12.01
C SER A 360 3.77 17.74 11.13
N ALA A 361 4.51 16.99 10.33
CA ALA A 361 4.03 15.83 9.57
C ALA A 361 3.21 14.81 10.40
N ASP A 362 3.53 14.69 11.70
CA ASP A 362 2.88 13.74 12.62
C ASP A 362 1.63 14.29 13.30
N ARG A 363 1.30 15.59 13.11
CA ARG A 363 0.20 16.28 13.80
C ARG A 363 -1.18 16.01 13.20
N PHE A 364 -1.48 14.75 12.91
CA PHE A 364 -2.78 14.33 12.40
C PHE A 364 -3.37 13.23 13.26
N VAL A 365 -4.70 13.25 13.40
CA VAL A 365 -5.44 12.11 13.92
C VAL A 365 -6.03 11.38 12.73
N ARG A 366 -5.58 10.15 12.50
CA ARG A 366 -5.98 9.30 11.39
C ARG A 366 -6.56 7.99 11.89
N VAL A 367 -7.50 7.45 11.14
CA VAL A 367 -8.10 6.14 11.33
C VAL A 367 -8.13 5.45 9.99
N PHE A 368 -7.67 4.21 9.92
CA PHE A 368 -7.76 3.37 8.75
C PHE A 368 -8.79 2.28 9.03
N ILE A 369 -9.69 2.06 8.08
CA ILE A 369 -10.73 1.03 8.19
C ILE A 369 -10.55 -0.05 7.12
N SER A 370 -11.05 -1.26 7.35
CA SER A 370 -10.85 -2.42 6.46
C SER A 370 -11.71 -2.39 5.18
N GLY A 371 -12.31 -1.24 4.85
CA GLY A 371 -12.91 -1.03 3.54
C GLY A 371 -12.89 0.45 3.17
N SER A 372 -13.16 0.77 1.91
CA SER A 372 -13.07 2.16 1.47
C SER A 372 -14.16 3.00 2.10
N VAL A 373 -13.83 4.21 2.53
CA VAL A 373 -14.70 5.11 3.29
C VAL A 373 -15.73 5.75 2.37
N ASP A 374 -17.00 5.69 2.74
CA ASP A 374 -17.99 6.64 2.24
C ASP A 374 -17.70 8.01 2.84
N ARG A 375 -17.08 8.90 2.07
CA ARG A 375 -16.68 10.23 2.53
C ARG A 375 -17.86 11.08 2.99
N ALA A 376 -19.06 10.88 2.45
CA ALA A 376 -20.23 11.62 2.90
C ALA A 376 -20.60 11.25 4.35
N SER A 377 -20.35 10.00 4.74
CA SER A 377 -20.62 9.49 6.10
C SER A 377 -19.74 10.12 7.18
N VAL A 378 -18.59 10.71 6.82
CA VAL A 378 -17.68 11.40 7.74
C VAL A 378 -17.69 12.93 7.56
N ALA A 379 -17.83 13.42 6.33
CA ALA A 379 -17.85 14.86 6.02
C ALA A 379 -19.08 15.60 6.53
N ASN A 380 -20.23 14.95 6.46
CA ASN A 380 -21.50 15.56 6.82
C ASN A 380 -22.05 15.02 8.15
N ALA A 381 -21.24 14.26 8.89
CA ALA A 381 -21.60 13.69 10.18
C ALA A 381 -20.76 14.32 11.30
N PRO A 382 -21.24 15.43 11.92
CA PRO A 382 -20.67 15.91 13.17
C PRO A 382 -20.54 14.74 14.15
N GLY A 383 -19.39 14.54 14.79
CA GLY A 383 -19.19 13.40 15.69
C GLY A 383 -18.73 12.09 15.03
N GLY A 384 -18.41 12.07 13.73
CA GLY A 384 -17.85 10.90 13.05
C GLY A 384 -16.46 10.53 13.59
N LEU A 385 -15.53 11.49 13.55
CA LEU A 385 -14.19 11.45 14.17
C LEU A 385 -13.99 12.76 14.94
N VAL A 386 -13.67 12.68 16.23
CA VAL A 386 -13.56 13.85 17.13
C VAL A 386 -12.35 13.70 18.05
N LEU A 387 -11.68 14.80 18.33
CA LEU A 387 -10.62 14.90 19.33
C LEU A 387 -11.09 15.75 20.51
N PHE A 388 -10.88 15.26 21.73
CA PHE A 388 -11.22 15.92 22.98
C PHE A 388 -9.96 16.29 23.77
N ALA A 389 -9.95 17.50 24.32
CA ALA A 389 -8.98 17.97 25.30
C ALA A 389 -9.29 17.37 26.71
N PRO A 390 -8.35 17.44 27.68
CA PRO A 390 -8.58 16.89 29.03
C PRO A 390 -9.80 17.45 29.76
N ASP A 391 -10.21 18.68 29.45
CA ASP A 391 -11.38 19.34 30.04
C ASP A 391 -12.71 18.93 29.37
N GLY A 392 -12.65 18.03 28.39
CA GLY A 392 -13.80 17.53 27.63
C GLY A 392 -14.23 18.44 26.47
N GLN A 393 -13.52 19.54 26.21
CA GLN A 393 -13.80 20.37 25.04
C GLN A 393 -13.33 19.69 23.76
N ILE A 394 -14.11 19.88 22.68
CA ILE A 394 -13.72 19.43 21.35
C ILE A 394 -12.56 20.31 20.86
N VAL A 395 -11.47 19.68 20.46
CA VAL A 395 -10.35 20.37 19.81
C VAL A 395 -10.78 20.79 18.41
N PRO A 396 -10.64 22.07 18.02
CA PRO A 396 -10.97 22.53 16.68
C PRO A 396 -10.13 21.82 15.62
N ALA A 397 -10.80 21.02 14.80
CA ALA A 397 -10.20 20.31 13.69
C ALA A 397 -11.10 20.42 12.46
N ARG A 398 -10.48 20.32 11.29
CA ARG A 398 -11.18 20.09 10.02
C ARG A 398 -10.92 18.66 9.62
N LEU A 399 -11.83 18.03 8.88
CA LEU A 399 -11.41 16.86 8.11
C LEU A 399 -10.19 17.25 7.31
N SER A 400 -9.14 16.43 7.40
CA SER A 400 -7.88 16.73 6.74
C SER A 400 -8.20 16.88 5.26
N GLY A 401 -8.21 18.13 4.82
CA GLY A 401 -8.52 18.49 3.47
C GLY A 401 -7.30 18.10 2.66
N PHE A 402 -7.31 16.87 2.17
CA PHE A 402 -6.63 16.52 0.93
C PHE A 402 -5.11 16.77 0.94
N GLY A 403 -4.37 15.75 1.42
CA GLY A 403 -2.93 15.48 1.25
C GLY A 403 -2.39 14.71 2.47
N PRO A 404 -1.43 13.77 2.37
CA PRO A 404 -1.09 12.77 1.34
C PRO A 404 -1.94 11.50 1.48
N LEU A 405 -3.07 11.57 2.20
CA LEU A 405 -4.12 10.56 2.11
C LEU A 405 -4.68 10.63 0.68
N TYR A 406 -4.13 9.83 -0.22
CA TYR A 406 -4.71 9.32 -1.45
C TYR A 406 -6.16 9.77 -1.65
N GLN A 407 -6.37 10.66 -2.61
CA GLN A 407 -7.57 11.49 -2.65
C GLN A 407 -8.55 10.95 -3.68
N GLY A 408 -9.27 9.88 -3.35
CA GLY A 408 -10.22 9.30 -4.29
C GLY A 408 -11.28 8.42 -3.66
N ASP A 409 -12.22 8.01 -4.49
CA ASP A 409 -13.05 6.83 -4.20
C ASP A 409 -12.12 5.63 -3.95
N GLY A 410 -12.49 4.71 -3.07
CA GLY A 410 -11.69 3.51 -2.82
C GLY A 410 -10.64 3.62 -1.70
N THR A 411 -10.57 4.77 -1.00
CA THR A 411 -9.62 5.04 0.09
C THR A 411 -10.10 4.53 1.44
N HIS A 412 -9.21 3.98 2.25
CA HIS A 412 -9.46 3.38 3.57
C HIS A 412 -9.23 4.37 4.73
N GLY A 413 -8.46 5.44 4.50
CA GLY A 413 -8.10 6.42 5.51
C GLY A 413 -9.16 7.51 5.79
N ILE A 414 -9.34 7.83 7.07
CA ILE A 414 -10.12 8.95 7.60
C ILE A 414 -9.17 9.82 8.43
N GLY A 415 -9.06 11.11 8.13
CA GLY A 415 -8.16 12.01 8.85
C GLY A 415 -8.84 13.30 9.29
N ILE A 416 -8.43 13.81 10.46
CA ILE A 416 -8.65 15.21 10.85
C ILE A 416 -7.32 15.93 10.99
N GLU A 417 -7.28 17.15 10.48
CA GLU A 417 -6.21 18.10 10.69
C GLU A 417 -6.60 19.03 11.82
N ILE A 418 -5.78 19.05 12.86
CA ILE A 418 -5.97 19.90 14.03
C ILE A 418 -5.62 21.32 13.61
N THR A 419 -6.56 22.26 13.78
CA THR A 419 -6.41 23.65 13.29
C THR A 419 -5.92 24.62 14.36
N GLY A 420 -6.01 24.26 15.64
CA GLY A 420 -5.37 24.95 16.75
C GLY A 420 -4.06 24.29 17.17
N ASP A 421 -3.39 24.89 18.16
CA ASP A 421 -2.21 24.27 18.77
C ASP A 421 -2.63 23.30 19.87
N LEU A 422 -2.02 22.12 19.86
CA LEU A 422 -2.10 21.24 21.01
C LEU A 422 -1.20 21.81 22.11
N GLN A 423 -1.63 21.66 23.36
CA GLN A 423 -0.80 21.95 24.53
C GLN A 423 0.29 20.87 24.71
N PRO A 424 1.49 21.23 25.19
CA PRO A 424 2.56 20.29 25.51
C PRO A 424 2.17 19.40 26.70
N ALA A 425 2.79 18.21 26.80
CA ALA A 425 2.61 17.24 27.87
C ALA A 425 1.14 16.97 28.25
N THR A 426 0.25 16.99 27.27
CA THR A 426 -1.20 16.95 27.44
C THR A 426 -1.78 15.69 26.83
N GLU A 427 -2.68 15.02 27.55
CA GLU A 427 -3.38 13.84 27.07
C GLU A 427 -4.66 14.23 26.33
N TYR A 428 -4.84 13.74 25.11
CA TYR A 428 -6.03 13.93 24.31
C TYR A 428 -6.76 12.61 24.12
N THR A 429 -8.07 12.68 23.95
CA THR A 429 -8.93 11.51 23.68
C THR A 429 -9.54 11.64 22.29
N ALA A 430 -9.24 10.70 21.40
CA ALA A 430 -9.84 10.62 20.08
C ALA A 430 -10.98 9.58 20.07
N VAL A 431 -12.01 9.86 19.28
CA VAL A 431 -13.22 9.03 19.16
C VAL A 431 -13.63 8.92 17.70
N ILE A 432 -13.76 7.69 17.20
CA ILE A 432 -14.48 7.40 15.95
C ILE A 432 -15.75 6.61 16.25
N THR A 433 -16.85 6.99 15.62
CA THR A 433 -18.17 6.38 15.85
C THR A 433 -18.63 5.53 14.67
N THR A 434 -19.65 4.70 14.89
CA THR A 434 -20.29 3.88 13.85
C THR A 434 -21.10 4.68 12.83
N ARG A 435 -20.98 6.02 12.84
CA ARG A 435 -21.49 6.88 11.76
C ARG A 435 -20.64 6.77 10.50
N ALA A 436 -19.34 6.48 10.66
CA ALA A 436 -18.46 6.16 9.55
C ALA A 436 -18.95 4.89 8.86
N GLN A 437 -19.04 4.94 7.54
CA GLN A 437 -19.48 3.85 6.68
C GLN A 437 -18.43 3.57 5.61
N ASP A 438 -18.43 2.34 5.10
CA ASP A 438 -17.71 2.05 3.86
C ASP A 438 -18.51 2.48 2.62
N ALA A 439 -17.89 2.38 1.43
CA ALA A 439 -18.49 2.69 0.14
C ALA A 439 -19.68 1.78 -0.23
N ARG A 440 -19.88 0.66 0.48
CA ARG A 440 -21.07 -0.20 0.36
C ARG A 440 -22.23 0.30 1.23
N GLY A 441 -22.05 1.40 1.97
CA GLY A 441 -23.01 1.94 2.92
C GLY A 441 -23.11 1.13 4.22
N ARG A 442 -22.10 0.31 4.55
CA ARG A 442 -22.07 -0.50 5.77
C ARG A 442 -21.39 0.30 6.86
N ALA A 443 -22.09 0.48 7.99
CA ALA A 443 -21.53 1.13 9.17
C ALA A 443 -20.34 0.34 9.73
N LEU A 444 -19.37 1.08 10.28
CA LEU A 444 -18.30 0.52 11.09
C LEU A 444 -18.86 -0.41 12.16
N MET A 445 -18.25 -1.59 12.32
CA MET A 445 -18.77 -2.62 13.22
C MET A 445 -18.79 -2.16 14.68
N GLU A 446 -17.74 -1.46 15.12
CA GLU A 446 -17.58 -1.00 16.50
C GLU A 446 -16.95 0.40 16.51
N PRO A 447 -17.35 1.28 17.46
CA PRO A 447 -16.66 2.53 17.68
C PRO A 447 -15.31 2.30 18.37
N LEU A 448 -14.40 3.28 18.31
CA LEU A 448 -13.15 3.26 19.06
C LEU A 448 -12.94 4.58 19.80
N VAL A 449 -12.47 4.45 21.03
CA VAL A 449 -11.99 5.55 21.87
C VAL A 449 -10.54 5.22 22.22
N TRP A 450 -9.64 6.14 21.97
CA TRP A 450 -8.22 5.97 22.29
C TRP A 450 -7.61 7.28 22.77
N THR A 451 -6.48 7.19 23.45
CA THR A 451 -5.78 8.37 23.97
C THR A 451 -4.37 8.45 23.42
N PHE A 452 -3.80 9.65 23.41
CA PHE A 452 -2.37 9.87 23.19
C PHE A 452 -1.92 11.09 23.98
N ARG A 453 -0.61 11.19 24.26
CA ARG A 453 -0.03 12.30 25.00
C ARG A 453 0.99 13.03 24.15
N THR A 454 0.87 14.35 24.10
CA THR A 454 1.82 15.21 23.40
C THR A 454 3.18 15.29 24.09
N ALA A 455 4.22 15.59 23.31
CA ALA A 455 5.58 15.83 23.80
C ALA A 455 5.65 16.96 24.83
N ALA A 456 6.65 16.90 25.70
CA ALA A 456 7.02 18.03 26.56
C ALA A 456 7.65 19.17 25.74
N GLU A 457 7.74 20.37 26.33
CA GLU A 457 8.37 21.55 25.72
C GLU A 457 9.84 21.35 25.32
#